data_AF-A0A842MZ44-F1
#
_entry.id   AF-A0A842MZ44-F1
#
_cell.length_a   1.000
_cell.length_b   1.000
_cell.length_c   1.000
_cell.angle_alpha   90.00
_cell.angle_beta   90.00
_cell.angle_gamma   90.00
#
_symmetry.space_group_name_H-M   'P 1'
#
loop_
_entity.id
_entity.type
_entity.pdbx_description
1 polymer ?
#
loop_
_entity_poly.entity_id
_entity_poly.type
_entity_poly.pdbx_seq_one_letter_code
_entity_poly.pdbx_strand_id
1 'polypeptide(L)'
;MAKIKTGDLVMFFYNDSKKWLLKITKKEQFHSHIGVIKHADAIGKEFGSRLVTNKDKYVYLLKPTIHDHVMKMQHSTQIVYPKDFGYIAARMGVQSGQKIVE
;
A
#
# COMPACT_ATOMS: atom_id res chain seq x y z
N MET A 1 11.04 4.12 13.13
CA MET A 1 10.32 4.46 11.87
C MET A 1 8.90 4.93 12.20
N ALA A 2 8.12 5.44 11.24
CA ALA A 2 6.73 5.87 11.53
C ALA A 2 5.87 4.67 11.99
N LYS A 3 5.04 4.88 13.02
CA LYS A 3 4.11 3.86 13.55
C LYS A 3 2.79 3.86 12.79
N ILE A 4 2.26 2.66 12.55
CA ILE A 4 1.00 2.42 11.87
C ILE A 4 -0.17 2.75 12.81
N LYS A 5 -1.14 3.49 12.30
CA LYS A 5 -2.37 3.88 12.99
C LYS A 5 -3.61 3.44 12.22
N THR A 6 -4.75 3.43 12.91
CA THR A 6 -6.05 3.27 12.25
C THR A 6 -6.24 4.33 11.16
N GLY A 7 -6.68 3.90 9.99
CA GLY A 7 -6.89 4.76 8.82
C GLY A 7 -5.72 4.79 7.84
N ASP A 8 -4.52 4.37 8.26
CA ASP A 8 -3.36 4.30 7.38
C ASP A 8 -3.56 3.25 6.29
N LEU A 9 -3.05 3.54 5.09
CA LEU A 9 -2.86 2.54 4.04
C LEU A 9 -1.53 1.83 4.24
N VAL A 10 -1.57 0.50 4.34
CA VAL A 10 -0.41 -0.34 4.57
C VAL A 10 -0.31 -1.37 3.46
N MET A 11 0.90 -1.54 2.93
CA MET A 11 1.21 -2.61 1.99
C MET A 11 1.65 -3.85 2.76
N PHE A 12 0.81 -4.88 2.78
CA PHE A 12 1.16 -6.20 3.29
C PHE A 12 1.89 -6.96 2.19
N PHE A 13 3.22 -7.04 2.31
CA PHE A 13 4.09 -7.64 1.32
C PHE A 13 4.48 -9.07 1.73
N TYR A 14 4.01 -10.06 0.97
CA TYR A 14 4.47 -11.46 1.11
C TYR A 14 5.59 -11.76 0.10
N ASN A 15 5.35 -11.46 -1.17
CA ASN A 15 6.32 -11.51 -2.25
C ASN A 15 5.84 -10.63 -3.44
N ASP A 16 6.62 -10.59 -4.52
CA ASP A 16 6.33 -9.72 -5.68
C ASP A 16 4.95 -9.94 -6.30
N SER A 17 4.51 -11.20 -6.38
CA SER A 17 3.19 -11.56 -6.92
C SER A 17 2.06 -11.33 -5.91
N LYS A 18 2.36 -11.39 -4.61
CA LYS A 18 1.38 -11.45 -3.51
C LYS A 18 1.66 -10.33 -2.53
N LYS A 19 1.02 -9.20 -2.81
CA LYS A 19 1.04 -8.02 -1.96
C LYS A 19 -0.33 -7.33 -2.00
N TRP A 20 -0.76 -6.84 -0.86
CA TRP A 20 -2.10 -6.30 -0.65
C TRP A 20 -2.03 -4.91 -0.03
N LEU A 21 -2.68 -3.94 -0.66
CA LEU A 21 -2.83 -2.59 -0.15
C LEU A 21 -4.13 -2.53 0.66
N LEU A 22 -4.02 -2.41 1.98
CA LEU A 22 -5.17 -2.46 2.88
C LEU A 22 -5.23 -1.21 3.74
N LYS A 23 -6.45 -0.70 3.97
CA LYS A 23 -6.71 0.37 4.92
C LYS A 23 -6.87 -0.24 6.31
N ILE A 24 -6.06 0.19 7.27
CA ILE A 24 -6.04 -0.38 8.61
C ILE A 24 -7.27 0.07 9.40
N THR A 25 -7.99 -0.90 9.96
CA THR A 25 -9.13 -0.66 10.87
C THR A 25 -9.03 -1.59 12.07
N LYS A 26 -9.67 -1.25 13.20
CA LYS A 26 -9.53 -2.06 14.44
C LYS A 26 -10.21 -3.43 14.38
N LYS A 27 -11.24 -3.59 13.53
CA LYS A 27 -12.12 -4.76 13.54
C LYS A 27 -11.97 -5.67 12.31
N GLU A 28 -11.34 -5.20 11.24
CA GLU A 28 -11.24 -5.99 10.01
C GLU A 28 -10.09 -7.01 10.06
N GLN A 29 -10.27 -8.04 9.25
CA GLN A 29 -9.30 -9.08 9.00
C GLN A 29 -9.29 -9.38 7.51
N PHE A 30 -8.09 -9.55 6.96
CA PHE A 30 -7.89 -9.91 5.58
C PHE A 30 -7.62 -11.41 5.46
N HIS A 31 -8.43 -12.09 4.65
CA HIS A 31 -8.32 -13.53 4.43
C HIS A 31 -7.57 -13.79 3.13
N SER A 32 -6.57 -14.65 3.19
CA SER A 32 -5.75 -15.01 2.03
C SER A 32 -5.36 -16.49 2.07
N HIS A 33 -4.80 -16.98 0.97
CA HIS A 33 -4.26 -18.33 0.90
C HIS A 33 -3.13 -18.60 1.94
N ILE A 34 -2.37 -17.56 2.33
CA ILE A 34 -1.32 -17.65 3.36
C ILE A 34 -1.85 -17.53 4.80
N GLY A 35 -3.16 -17.45 4.99
CA GLY A 35 -3.80 -17.29 6.29
C GLY A 35 -4.49 -15.94 6.45
N VAL A 36 -4.89 -15.68 7.69
CA VAL A 36 -5.62 -14.50 8.13
C VAL A 36 -4.65 -13.46 8.68
N ILE A 37 -4.84 -12.22 8.25
CA ILE A 37 -4.10 -11.05 8.72
C ILE A 37 -5.08 -10.15 9.45
N LYS A 38 -4.95 -10.00 10.77
CA LYS A 38 -5.79 -9.09 11.55
C LYS A 38 -5.20 -7.69 11.46
N HIS A 39 -5.99 -6.70 11.06
CA HIS A 39 -5.52 -5.32 10.97
C HIS A 39 -5.06 -4.76 12.33
N ALA A 40 -5.70 -5.22 13.41
CA ALA A 40 -5.32 -4.87 14.78
C ALA A 40 -3.86 -5.19 15.11
N ASP A 41 -3.30 -6.26 14.54
CA ASP A 41 -1.92 -6.69 14.81
C ASP A 41 -0.89 -5.75 14.17
N ALA A 42 -1.29 -4.99 13.14
CA ALA A 42 -0.44 -3.97 12.51
C ALA A 42 -0.42 -2.65 13.29
N ILE A 43 -1.49 -2.33 14.03
CA ILE A 43 -1.61 -1.05 14.75
C ILE A 43 -0.52 -0.93 15.82
N GLY A 44 0.19 0.20 15.83
CA GLY A 44 1.27 0.47 16.77
C GLY A 44 2.63 -0.10 16.37
N LYS A 45 2.69 -1.01 15.38
CA LYS A 45 3.94 -1.46 14.78
C LYS A 45 4.55 -0.38 13.90
N GLU A 46 5.87 -0.44 13.75
CA GLU A 46 6.56 0.41 12.79
C GLU A 46 6.40 -0.14 11.38
N PHE A 47 6.31 0.75 10.38
CA PHE A 47 6.53 0.34 9.00
C PHE A 47 7.90 -0.37 8.87
N GLY A 48 7.95 -1.42 8.05
CA GLY A 48 9.08 -2.35 7.95
C GLY A 48 8.96 -3.59 8.86
N SER A 49 8.09 -3.55 9.87
CA SER A 49 7.86 -4.71 10.75
C SER A 49 7.24 -5.89 9.99
N ARG A 50 7.36 -7.10 10.56
CA ARG A 50 6.65 -8.29 10.07
C ARG A 50 5.48 -8.70 10.96
N LEU A 51 4.47 -9.31 10.36
CA LEU A 51 3.40 -10.07 11.01
C LEU A 51 3.48 -11.53 10.60
N VAL A 52 3.11 -12.43 11.51
CA VAL A 52 2.97 -13.86 11.24
C VAL A 52 1.47 -14.18 11.21
N THR A 53 1.03 -14.90 10.17
CA THR A 53 -0.34 -15.35 10.00
C THR A 53 -0.59 -16.62 10.81
N ASN A 54 -1.85 -17.04 10.90
CA ASN A 54 -2.23 -18.31 11.54
C ASN A 54 -1.75 -19.58 10.79
N LYS A 55 -1.05 -19.45 9.65
CA LYS A 55 -0.43 -20.57 8.92
C LYS A 55 1.11 -20.49 8.94
N ASP A 56 1.68 -19.79 9.92
CA ASP A 56 3.12 -19.59 10.09
C ASP A 56 3.83 -18.98 8.88
N LYS A 57 3.10 -18.20 8.07
CA LYS A 57 3.67 -17.37 7.00
C LYS A 57 3.80 -15.94 7.51
N TYR A 58 4.77 -15.18 7.02
CA TYR A 58 4.95 -13.80 7.44
C TYR A 58 4.79 -12.82 6.29
N VAL A 59 4.34 -11.61 6.60
CA VAL A 59 4.25 -10.47 5.68
C VAL A 59 4.95 -9.27 6.28
N TYR A 60 5.58 -8.46 5.44
CA TYR A 60 6.13 -7.16 5.82
C TYR A 60 5.06 -6.07 5.71
N LEU A 61 5.09 -5.13 6.65
CA LEU A 61 4.20 -3.97 6.71
C LEU A 61 4.91 -2.77 6.09
N LEU A 62 4.79 -2.58 4.78
CA LEU A 62 5.52 -1.53 4.06
C LEU A 62 4.66 -0.28 3.89
N LYS A 63 5.31 0.88 3.83
CA LYS A 63 4.65 2.13 3.44
C LYS A 63 4.41 2.07 1.93
N PRO A 64 3.16 2.25 1.46
CA PRO A 64 2.87 2.18 0.03
C PRO A 64 3.53 3.33 -0.73
N THR A 65 4.01 3.02 -1.93
CA THR A 65 4.50 4.00 -2.90
C THR A 65 3.36 4.52 -3.78
N ILE A 66 3.59 5.62 -4.52
CA ILE A 66 2.62 6.09 -5.54
C ILE A 66 2.32 4.98 -6.55
N HIS A 67 3.34 4.23 -6.97
CA HIS A 67 3.17 3.08 -7.85
C HIS A 67 2.22 2.04 -7.23
N ASP A 68 2.38 1.72 -5.94
CA ASP A 68 1.49 0.77 -5.27
C ASP A 68 0.06 1.28 -5.17
N HIS A 69 -0.15 2.57 -4.89
CA HIS A 69 -1.48 3.17 -4.91
C HIS A 69 -2.13 2.99 -6.28
N VAL A 70 -1.46 3.44 -7.34
CA VAL A 70 -2.01 3.37 -8.70
C VAL A 70 -2.29 1.94 -9.14
N MET A 71 -1.42 0.99 -8.80
CA MET A 71 -1.56 -0.41 -9.26
C MET A 71 -2.49 -1.27 -8.40
N LYS A 72 -2.86 -0.86 -7.18
CA LYS A 72 -3.64 -1.70 -6.24
C LYS A 72 -4.95 -1.08 -5.75
N MET A 73 -5.18 0.22 -5.97
CA MET A 73 -6.50 0.79 -5.74
C MET A 73 -7.52 0.15 -6.69
N GLN A 74 -8.78 0.12 -6.28
CA GLN A 74 -9.85 -0.35 -7.15
C GLN A 74 -10.11 0.70 -8.23
N HIS A 75 -10.09 0.28 -9.50
CA HIS A 75 -10.32 1.15 -10.64
C HIS A 75 -11.78 1.02 -11.11
N SER A 76 -12.52 2.13 -11.08
CA SER A 76 -13.83 2.24 -11.72
C SER A 76 -13.73 2.69 -13.18
N THR A 77 -12.58 3.24 -13.57
CA THR A 77 -12.31 3.83 -14.88
C THR A 77 -10.92 3.45 -15.37
N GLN A 78 -10.62 3.78 -16.62
CA GLN A 78 -9.26 3.67 -17.15
C GLN A 78 -8.33 4.69 -16.46
N ILE A 79 -7.12 4.25 -16.13
CA ILE A 79 -6.09 5.08 -15.48
C ILE A 79 -4.88 5.32 -16.37
N VAL A 80 -4.12 6.37 -16.03
CA VAL A 80 -2.77 6.62 -16.54
C VAL A 80 -1.79 5.78 -15.72
N TYR A 81 -1.04 4.89 -16.38
CA TYR A 81 -0.11 3.99 -15.71
C TYR A 81 1.20 4.70 -15.31
N PRO A 82 1.98 4.14 -14.36
CA PRO A 82 3.23 4.74 -13.90
C PRO A 82 4.25 5.13 -14.96
N LYS A 83 4.36 4.32 -16.02
CA LYS A 83 5.24 4.65 -17.15
C LYS A 83 4.83 5.97 -17.84
N ASP A 84 3.53 6.23 -17.93
CA ASP A 84 2.97 7.35 -18.69
C ASP A 84 2.92 8.61 -17.83
N PHE A 85 2.41 8.54 -16.58
CA PHE A 85 2.39 9.74 -15.73
C PHE A 85 3.81 10.22 -15.37
N GLY A 86 4.77 9.30 -15.24
CA GLY A 86 6.17 9.66 -14.98
C GLY A 86 6.75 10.44 -16.16
N TYR A 87 6.47 9.98 -17.38
CA TYR A 87 6.88 10.67 -18.60
C TYR A 87 6.17 12.03 -18.77
N ILE A 88 4.85 12.10 -18.54
CA ILE A 88 4.07 13.34 -18.60
C ILE A 88 4.64 14.38 -17.62
N ALA A 89 4.83 14.01 -16.36
CA ALA A 89 5.36 14.90 -15.33
C ALA A 89 6.76 15.41 -15.69
N ALA A 90 7.64 14.54 -16.21
CA ALA A 90 8.97 14.91 -16.65
C ALA A 90 8.95 15.86 -17.86
N ARG A 91 8.13 15.57 -18.89
CA ARG A 91 8.01 16.38 -20.10
C ARG A 91 7.37 17.74 -19.84
N MET A 92 6.43 17.83 -18.90
CA MET A 92 5.84 19.08 -18.46
C MET A 92 6.79 19.93 -17.61
N GLY A 93 7.92 19.37 -17.13
CA GLY A 93 8.83 20.06 -16.24
C GLY A 93 8.23 20.33 -14.86
N VAL A 94 7.43 19.38 -14.34
CA VAL A 94 6.77 19.53 -13.03
C VAL A 94 7.82 19.68 -11.92
N GLN A 95 7.67 20.72 -11.11
CA GLN A 95 8.56 21.08 -10.01
C GLN A 95 7.79 21.52 -8.76
N SER A 96 8.47 21.48 -7.62
CA SER A 96 7.88 21.90 -6.34
C SER A 96 7.48 23.38 -6.38
N GLY A 97 6.31 23.70 -5.83
CA GLY A 97 5.75 25.06 -5.80
C GLY A 97 4.89 25.46 -7.01
N GLN A 98 4.84 24.63 -8.07
CA GLN A 98 3.98 24.89 -9.22
C GLN A 98 2.51 24.55 -8.92
N LYS A 99 1.59 25.30 -9.54
CA LYS A 99 0.17 24.98 -9.57
C LYS A 99 -0.14 24.28 -10.90
N ILE A 100 -0.64 23.05 -10.81
CA ILE A 100 -0.97 22.20 -11.97
C ILE A 100 -2.51 22.10 -12.05
N VAL A 101 -3.04 22.11 -13.27
CA VAL A 101 -4.46 21.86 -13.56
C VAL A 101 -4.58 20.45 -14.11
N GLU A 102 -5.51 19.66 -13.56
CA GLU A 102 -5.86 18.28 -13.97
C GLU A 102 -7.33 18.25 -14.42
#